data_AF-A0A925VJ05-F1
#
_entry.id   AF-A0A925VJ05-F1
#
_cell.length_a   1.000
_cell.length_b   1.000
_cell.length_c   1.000
_cell.angle_alpha   90.00
_cell.angle_beta   90.00
_cell.angle_gamma   90.00
#
_symmetry.space_group_name_H-M   'P 1'
#
loop_
_entity.id
_entity.type
_entity.pdbx_description
1 polymer ?
#
loop_
_entity_poly.entity_id
_entity_poly.type
_entity_poly.pdbx_seq_one_letter_code
_entity_poly.pdbx_strand_id
1 'polypeptide(L)'
;AGQRVQVIKKDAEHGGILEFGTEVVSAKDGSIAALLGASPGASTAVSIMLDLLGRCFPDALHSPAWQAKLREIIPSYGQSLADNPQLCASVRAATSEALGLHVIAAVYL
;
A
#
# COMPACT_ATOMS: atom_id res chain seq x y z
N ALA A 1 1.27 10.80 24.81
CA ALA A 1 2.62 10.37 24.38
C ALA A 1 2.48 9.01 23.69
N GLY A 2 2.98 8.84 22.47
CA GLY A 2 2.88 7.57 21.73
C GLY A 2 3.83 6.51 22.30
N GLN A 3 3.37 5.26 22.41
CA GLN A 3 4.25 4.16 22.79
C GLN A 3 5.23 3.86 21.65
N ARG A 4 6.52 3.77 21.98
CA ARG A 4 7.56 3.33 21.04
C ARG A 4 7.71 1.82 21.16
N VAL A 5 7.58 1.10 20.06
CA VAL A 5 7.65 -0.35 20.01
C VAL A 5 8.77 -0.74 19.04
N GLN A 6 9.65 -1.65 19.46
CA GLN A 6 10.68 -2.27 18.62
C GLN A 6 10.29 -3.72 18.35
N VAL A 7 10.25 -4.11 17.08
CA VAL A 7 9.93 -5.50 16.69
C VAL A 7 11.19 -6.35 16.80
N ILE A 8 11.06 -7.51 17.44
CA ILE A 8 12.10 -8.55 17.54
C ILE A 8 11.48 -9.85 17.04
N LYS A 9 12.06 -10.44 15.98
CA LYS A 9 11.63 -11.75 15.48
C LYS A 9 12.57 -12.83 15.95
N LYS A 10 12.02 -14.03 16.16
CA LYS A 10 12.81 -15.20 16.50
C LYS A 10 13.60 -15.65 15.27
N ASP A 11 14.90 -15.73 15.41
CA ASP A 11 15.80 -16.30 14.40
C ASP A 11 16.32 -17.66 14.89
N ALA A 12 16.46 -18.61 13.96
CA ALA A 12 16.86 -19.97 14.31
C ALA A 12 18.32 -20.06 14.79
N GLU A 13 19.17 -19.13 14.37
CA GLU A 13 20.62 -19.16 14.57
C GLU A 13 21.07 -18.12 15.62
N HIS A 14 20.50 -16.91 15.56
CA HIS A 14 20.84 -15.78 16.42
C HIS A 14 19.85 -15.56 17.57
N GLY A 15 18.82 -16.41 17.68
CA GLY A 15 17.78 -16.33 18.71
C GLY A 15 16.76 -15.22 18.44
N GLY A 16 17.18 -13.96 18.38
CA GLY A 16 16.33 -12.81 18.13
C GLY A 16 16.99 -11.77 17.22
N ILE A 17 16.34 -11.40 16.12
CA ILE A 17 16.79 -10.35 15.21
C ILE A 17 15.92 -9.10 15.33
N LEU A 18 16.57 -7.94 15.25
CA LEU A 18 15.89 -6.65 15.19
C LEU A 18 15.31 -6.48 13.79
N GLU A 19 14.02 -6.17 13.74
CA GLU A 19 13.36 -5.78 12.49
C GLU A 19 13.30 -4.27 12.38
N PHE A 20 13.68 -3.75 11.22
CA PHE A 20 13.66 -2.33 10.92
C PHE A 20 12.60 -2.05 9.86
N GLY A 21 11.79 -1.01 10.07
CA GLY A 21 10.77 -0.57 9.11
C GLY A 21 9.34 -0.73 9.62
N THR A 22 8.41 -0.86 8.67
CA THR A 22 6.98 -1.06 8.92
C THR A 22 6.64 -2.53 8.73
N GLU A 23 5.98 -3.14 9.71
CA GLU A 23 5.54 -4.53 9.64
C GLU A 23 4.03 -4.64 9.85
N VAL A 24 3.36 -5.44 9.01
CA VAL A 24 1.96 -5.82 9.24
C VAL A 24 1.92 -7.14 9.97
N VAL A 25 1.50 -7.11 11.23
CA VAL A 25 1.23 -8.32 12.02
C VAL A 25 -0.26 -8.53 12.09
N SER A 26 -0.74 -9.67 11.62
CA SER A 26 -2.15 -10.06 11.74
C SER A 26 -2.28 -11.37 12.50
N ALA A 27 -3.33 -11.50 13.32
CA ALA A 27 -3.70 -12.79 13.88
C ALA A 27 -4.04 -13.75 12.74
N LYS A 28 -3.82 -15.05 12.98
CA LYS A 28 -4.07 -16.10 11.99
C LYS A 28 -5.52 -16.14 11.52
N ASP A 29 -6.45 -15.75 12.39
CA ASP A 29 -7.88 -15.68 12.10
C ASP A 29 -8.33 -14.32 11.54
N GLY A 30 -7.39 -13.39 11.30
CA GLY A 30 -7.68 -12.06 10.75
C GLY A 30 -8.38 -11.09 11.69
N SER A 31 -8.69 -11.51 12.93
CA SER A 31 -9.48 -10.73 13.90
C SER A 31 -8.80 -9.45 14.38
N ILE A 32 -7.48 -9.40 14.32
CA ILE A 32 -6.66 -8.24 14.65
C ILE A 32 -5.52 -8.11 13.65
N ALA A 33 -5.28 -6.89 13.20
CA ALA A 33 -4.07 -6.51 12.48
C ALA A 33 -3.48 -5.24 13.09
N ALA A 34 -2.17 -5.24 13.24
CA ALA A 34 -1.39 -4.13 13.72
C ALA A 34 -0.32 -3.80 12.70
N LEU A 35 -0.18 -2.52 12.41
CA LEU A 35 0.95 -1.99 11.69
C LEU A 35 1.97 -1.53 12.75
N LEU A 36 3.08 -2.24 12.85
CA LEU A 36 4.10 -2.05 13.88
C LEU A 36 5.38 -1.46 13.28
N GLY A 37 6.11 -0.68 14.07
CA GLY A 37 7.38 -0.07 13.66
C GLY A 37 7.23 1.36 13.14
N ALA A 38 8.05 1.74 12.15
CA ALA A 38 8.00 3.08 11.57
C ALA A 38 6.69 3.28 10.78
N SER A 39 6.16 4.50 10.75
CA SER A 39 5.01 4.80 9.88
C SER A 39 5.44 4.61 8.42
N PRO A 40 4.65 3.88 7.60
CA PRO A 40 4.97 3.70 6.19
C PRO A 40 4.94 5.06 5.48
N GLY A 41 5.85 5.23 4.52
CA GLY A 41 5.81 6.37 3.62
C GLY A 41 4.61 6.29 2.68
N ALA A 42 4.29 7.40 2.03
CA ALA A 42 3.19 7.47 1.06
C ALA A 42 3.31 6.42 -0.06
N SER A 43 4.55 6.05 -0.43
CA SER A 43 4.84 5.06 -1.47
C SER A 43 4.50 3.61 -1.10
N THR A 44 4.36 3.29 0.19
CA THR A 44 4.12 1.91 0.67
C THR A 44 2.85 1.76 1.49
N ALA A 45 2.32 2.85 2.05
CA ALA A 45 1.13 2.81 2.90
C ALA A 45 -0.09 2.21 2.20
N VAL A 46 -0.38 2.61 0.96
CA VAL A 46 -1.56 2.14 0.22
C VAL A 46 -1.49 0.64 -0.07
N SER A 47 -0.34 0.15 -0.56
CA SER A 47 -0.17 -1.28 -0.86
C SER A 47 -0.30 -2.13 0.41
N ILE A 48 0.33 -1.68 1.49
CA ILE A 48 0.24 -2.34 2.81
C ILE A 48 -1.22 -2.43 3.30
N MET A 49 -1.99 -1.36 3.15
CA MET A 49 -3.39 -1.36 3.59
C MET A 49 -4.27 -2.26 2.71
N LEU A 50 -4.05 -2.31 1.40
CA LEU A 50 -4.78 -3.22 0.51
C LEU A 50 -4.51 -4.69 0.88
N ASP A 51 -3.25 -5.04 1.18
CA ASP A 51 -2.89 -6.38 1.63
C ASP A 51 -3.55 -6.73 2.98
N LEU A 52 -3.58 -5.78 3.91
CA LEU A 52 -4.25 -5.94 5.21
C LEU A 52 -5.74 -6.20 5.03
N LEU A 53 -6.41 -5.42 4.19
CA LEU A 53 -7.83 -5.63 3.88
C LEU A 53 -8.09 -7.02 3.31
N GLY A 54 -7.20 -7.53 2.45
CA GLY A 54 -7.31 -8.89 1.90
C GLY A 54 -7.14 -9.99 2.95
N ARG A 55 -6.32 -9.77 3.98
CA ARG A 55 -6.11 -10.75 5.06
C ARG A 55 -7.22 -10.73 6.11
N CYS A 56 -7.66 -9.54 6.50
CA CYS A 56 -8.60 -9.38 7.63
C CYS A 56 -10.07 -9.35 7.20
N PHE A 57 -10.36 -8.95 5.97
CA PHE A 57 -11.73 -8.78 5.48
C PHE A 57 -11.92 -9.37 4.07
N PRO A 58 -11.54 -10.64 3.82
CA PRO A 58 -11.56 -11.23 2.49
C PRO A 58 -12.96 -11.20 1.84
N ASP A 59 -14.01 -11.55 2.60
CA ASP A 59 -15.38 -11.57 2.09
C ASP A 59 -15.88 -10.17 1.74
N ALA A 60 -15.55 -9.17 2.57
CA ALA A 60 -15.90 -7.78 2.30
C ALA A 60 -15.12 -7.26 1.10
N LEU A 61 -13.82 -7.55 1.00
CA LEU A 61 -12.98 -7.15 -0.12
C LEU A 61 -13.49 -7.70 -1.45
N HIS A 62 -14.03 -8.92 -1.46
CA HIS A 62 -14.62 -9.55 -2.64
C HIS A 62 -16.08 -9.13 -2.90
N SER A 63 -16.71 -8.41 -1.97
CA SER A 63 -18.08 -7.94 -2.15
C SER A 63 -18.19 -6.92 -3.29
N PRO A 64 -19.29 -6.93 -4.07
CA PRO A 64 -19.50 -5.96 -5.14
C PRO A 64 -19.42 -4.50 -4.66
N ALA A 65 -19.91 -4.22 -3.44
CA ALA A 65 -19.91 -2.88 -2.87
C ALA A 65 -18.49 -2.33 -2.65
N TRP A 66 -17.60 -3.13 -2.06
CA TRP A 66 -16.22 -2.71 -1.84
C TRP A 66 -15.42 -2.68 -3.13
N GLN A 67 -15.66 -3.63 -4.02
CA GLN A 67 -15.07 -3.64 -5.36
C GLN A 67 -15.44 -2.40 -6.17
N ALA A 68 -16.68 -1.93 -6.07
CA ALA A 68 -17.10 -0.65 -6.66
C ALA A 68 -16.39 0.53 -5.99
N LYS A 69 -16.36 0.56 -4.65
CA LYS A 69 -15.73 1.67 -3.92
C LYS A 69 -14.21 1.76 -4.18
N LEU A 70 -13.52 0.63 -4.24
CA LEU A 70 -12.08 0.58 -4.52
C LEU A 70 -11.76 1.12 -5.92
N ARG A 71 -12.58 0.81 -6.93
CA ARG A 71 -12.40 1.36 -8.28
C ARG A 71 -12.78 2.84 -8.38
N GLU A 72 -13.67 3.32 -7.53
CA GLU A 72 -13.96 4.76 -7.42
C GLU A 72 -12.73 5.52 -6.90
N ILE A 73 -12.08 5.02 -5.85
CA ILE A 73 -10.92 5.70 -5.23
C ILE A 73 -9.58 5.42 -5.92
N ILE A 74 -9.43 4.24 -6.51
CA ILE A 74 -8.23 3.78 -7.23
C ILE A 74 -8.72 3.20 -8.57
N PRO A 75 -8.88 4.04 -9.62
CA PRO A 75 -9.43 3.59 -10.91
C PRO A 75 -8.67 2.45 -11.58
N SER A 76 -7.37 2.34 -11.31
CA SER A 76 -6.51 1.26 -11.81
C SER A 76 -6.53 -0.02 -10.95
N TYR A 77 -7.36 -0.09 -9.91
CA TYR A 77 -7.37 -1.23 -8.99
C TYR A 77 -7.67 -2.55 -9.71
N GLY A 78 -6.80 -3.55 -9.50
CA GLY A 78 -6.87 -4.86 -10.15
C GLY A 78 -6.29 -4.90 -11.57
N GLN A 79 -5.65 -3.83 -12.04
CA GLN A 79 -5.03 -3.77 -13.37
C GLN A 79 -3.52 -3.55 -13.27
N SER A 80 -2.76 -4.24 -14.13
CA SER A 80 -1.32 -4.04 -14.23
C SER A 80 -1.02 -2.77 -15.02
N LEU A 81 -0.40 -1.78 -14.38
CA LEU A 81 0.11 -0.58 -15.06
C LEU A 81 1.36 -0.88 -15.89
N ALA A 82 2.14 -1.91 -15.51
CA ALA A 82 3.34 -2.30 -16.24
C ALA A 82 3.00 -2.89 -17.61
N ASP A 83 1.93 -3.68 -17.68
CA ASP A 83 1.49 -4.36 -18.90
C ASP A 83 0.50 -3.54 -19.74
N ASN A 84 0.08 -2.36 -19.23
CA ASN A 84 -0.87 -1.48 -19.90
C ASN A 84 -0.31 -0.04 -20.00
N PRO A 85 0.50 0.25 -21.03
CA PRO A 85 1.12 1.56 -21.22
C PRO A 85 0.11 2.71 -21.32
N GLN A 86 -1.04 2.47 -21.96
CA GLN A 86 -2.10 3.47 -22.13
C GLN A 86 -2.73 3.85 -20.78
N LEU A 87 -3.02 2.85 -19.94
CA LEU A 87 -3.52 3.07 -18.59
C LEU A 87 -2.47 3.74 -17.70
N CYS A 88 -1.21 3.34 -17.81
CA CYS A 88 -0.11 3.99 -17.08
C CYS A 88 -0.02 5.49 -17.43
N ALA A 89 -0.10 5.82 -18.73
CA ALA A 89 -0.06 7.19 -19.20
C ALA A 89 -1.25 8.03 -18.68
N SER A 90 -2.47 7.47 -18.71
CA SER A 90 -3.66 8.19 -18.22
C SER A 90 -3.62 8.43 -16.71
N VAL A 91 -3.22 7.43 -15.91
CA VAL A 91 -3.06 7.57 -14.46
C VAL A 91 -1.99 8.60 -14.11
N ARG A 92 -0.86 8.58 -14.83
CA ARG A 92 0.22 9.57 -14.64
C ARG A 92 -0.26 10.98 -14.99
N ALA A 93 -0.98 11.16 -16.09
CA ALA A 93 -1.53 12.45 -16.48
C ALA A 93 -2.50 12.99 -15.42
N ALA A 94 -3.48 12.19 -15.00
CA ALA A 94 -4.45 12.59 -13.98
C ALA A 94 -3.78 12.92 -12.63
N THR A 95 -2.78 12.12 -12.22
CA THR A 95 -2.01 12.37 -11.00
C THR A 95 -1.18 13.65 -11.10
N SER A 96 -0.58 13.90 -12.27
CA SER A 96 0.22 15.10 -12.50
C SER A 96 -0.65 16.35 -12.48
N GLU A 97 -1.83 16.30 -13.08
CA GLU A 97 -2.82 17.38 -13.02
C GLU A 97 -3.27 17.64 -11.59
N ALA A 98 -3.66 16.60 -10.85
CA ALA A 98 -4.12 16.72 -9.46
C ALA A 98 -3.04 17.30 -8.52
N LEU A 99 -1.76 16.99 -8.78
CA LEU A 99 -0.63 17.47 -7.99
C LEU A 99 0.01 18.76 -8.55
N GLY A 100 -0.50 19.31 -9.65
CA GLY A 100 0.07 20.49 -10.31
C GLY A 100 1.48 20.26 -10.88
N LEU A 101 1.84 19.01 -11.15
CA LEU A 101 3.12 18.61 -11.73
C LEU A 101 3.08 18.78 -13.25
N HIS A 102 2.96 20.02 -13.71
CA HIS A 102 3.10 20.32 -15.12
C HIS A 102 4.57 20.14 -15.51
N VAL A 103 4.85 19.19 -16.40
CA VAL A 103 6.16 19.07 -17.02
C VAL A 103 6.42 20.36 -17.79
N ILE A 104 7.33 21.20 -17.29
CA ILE A 104 7.96 22.21 -18.13
C ILE A 104 8.71 21.38 -19.19
N ALA A 105 8.16 21.31 -20.40
CA ALA A 105 8.87 20.72 -21.51
C ALA A 105 10.25 21.38 -21.56
N ALA A 106 11.31 20.60 -21.35
CA ALA A 106 12.66 21.09 -21.54
C ALA A 106 12.71 21.70 -22.94
N VAL A 107 12.85 23.01 -22.98
CA VAL A 107 13.12 23.77 -24.20
C VAL A 107 14.48 23.26 -24.67
N TYR A 108 14.48 22.28 -25.57
CA TYR A 108 15.64 22.00 -26.38
C TYR A 108 15.78 23.16 -27.35
N LEU A 109 16.73 24.03 -27.04
CA LEU A 109 17.33 24.98 -28.00
C LEU A 109 18.04 24.21 -29.11
#